data_AF-A0A7C7JHB3-F1
#
_entry.id   AF-A0A7C7JHB3-F1
#
_cell.length_a   1.000
_cell.length_b   1.000
_cell.length_c   1.000
_cell.angle_alpha   90.00
_cell.angle_beta   90.00
_cell.angle_gamma   90.00
#
_symmetry.space_group_name_H-M   'P 1'
#
loop_
_entity.id
_entity.type
_entity.pdbx_description
1 polymer ?
#
loop_
_entity_poly.entity_id
_entity_poly.type
_entity_poly.pdbx_seq_one_letter_code
_entity_poly.pdbx_strand_id
1 'polypeptide(L)'
;MKTLLTLVAYAIVFAISSTSHQSSAQTQWDIEGTILTEFDLVTGLQVPWEILWGPDDMIWATTRPGDVMRIDPETGAYTNVLHVSVYGGVGSEAGLLGMAMHPDWANT
;
A
#
# COMPACT_ATOMS: atom_id res chain seq x y z
N MET A 1 -31.68 -3.67 -44.21
CA MET A 1 -30.95 -4.50 -43.23
C MET A 1 -29.65 -3.83 -42.74
N LYS A 2 -28.76 -3.34 -43.62
CA LYS A 2 -27.49 -2.68 -43.21
C LYS A 2 -27.67 -1.46 -42.29
N THR A 3 -28.67 -0.61 -42.56
CA THR A 3 -29.02 0.59 -41.77
C THR A 3 -29.57 0.27 -40.38
N LEU A 4 -30.34 -0.81 -40.26
CA LEU A 4 -30.86 -1.28 -38.97
C LEU A 4 -29.74 -1.81 -38.08
N LEU A 5 -28.80 -2.57 -38.66
CA LEU A 5 -27.62 -3.07 -37.96
C LEU A 5 -26.70 -1.94 -37.46
N THR A 6 -26.55 -0.86 -38.23
CA THR A 6 -25.72 0.29 -37.81
C THR A 6 -26.38 1.06 -36.66
N LEU A 7 -27.70 1.25 -36.70
CA LEU A 7 -28.46 1.89 -35.61
C LEU A 7 -28.38 1.10 -34.30
N VAL A 8 -28.50 -0.23 -34.37
CA VAL A 8 -28.35 -1.11 -33.21
C VAL A 8 -26.93 -1.04 -32.64
N ALA A 9 -25.90 -1.00 -33.50
CA ALA A 9 -24.52 -0.84 -33.05
C ALA A 9 -24.29 0.49 -32.31
N TYR A 10 -24.82 1.61 -32.82
CA TYR A 10 -24.72 2.91 -32.13
C TYR A 10 -25.47 2.92 -30.80
N ALA A 11 -26.66 2.30 -30.72
CA ALA A 11 -27.41 2.19 -29.48
C ALA A 11 -26.67 1.37 -28.40
N ILE A 12 -25.98 0.29 -28.81
CA ILE A 12 -25.15 -0.52 -27.91
C ILE A 12 -23.94 0.26 -27.41
N VAL A 13 -23.24 0.97 -28.30
CA VAL A 13 -22.07 1.81 -27.92
C VAL A 13 -22.51 2.90 -26.93
N PHE A 14 -23.64 3.57 -27.18
CA PHE A 14 -24.17 4.58 -26.26
C PHE A 14 -24.56 4.00 -24.90
N ALA A 15 -25.18 2.81 -24.86
CA ALA A 15 -25.55 2.13 -23.63
C ALA A 15 -24.33 1.69 -22.79
N ILE A 16 -23.25 1.25 -23.43
CA ILE A 16 -21.98 0.90 -22.75
C ILE A 16 -21.29 2.16 -22.21
N SER A 17 -21.42 3.30 -22.91
CA SER A 17 -20.82 4.57 -22.51
C SER A 17 -21.52 5.23 -21.31
N SER A 18 -22.76 4.82 -21.01
CA SER A 18 -23.61 5.45 -19.98
C SER A 18 -23.62 4.69 -18.65
N THR A 19 -22.77 3.68 -18.48
CA THR A 19 -22.55 3.08 -17.16
C THR A 19 -21.77 4.05 -16.29
N SER A 20 -22.45 4.67 -15.34
CA SER A 20 -21.82 5.46 -14.28
C SER A 20 -20.93 4.55 -13.45
N HIS A 21 -19.61 4.72 -13.59
CA HIS A 21 -18.67 4.17 -12.64
C HIS A 21 -18.81 4.95 -11.34
N GLN A 22 -19.14 4.26 -10.27
CA GLN A 22 -19.19 4.83 -8.94
C GLN A 22 -17.75 5.11 -8.50
N SER A 23 -17.32 6.36 -8.66
CA SER A 23 -16.02 6.83 -8.16
C SER A 23 -16.14 7.03 -6.66
N SER A 24 -15.58 6.12 -5.87
CA SER A 24 -15.37 6.36 -4.44
C SER A 24 -14.20 7.33 -4.28
N ALA A 25 -14.44 8.44 -3.61
CA ALA A 25 -13.36 9.29 -3.11
C ALA A 25 -12.58 8.52 -2.02
N GLN A 26 -11.33 8.93 -1.78
CA GLN A 26 -10.56 8.43 -0.63
C GLN A 26 -11.30 8.74 0.67
N THR A 27 -11.18 7.84 1.66
CA THR A 27 -11.76 8.06 2.99
C THR A 27 -11.12 9.28 3.62
N GLN A 28 -11.95 10.17 4.18
CA GLN A 28 -11.48 11.36 4.89
C GLN A 28 -11.95 11.36 6.34
N TRP A 29 -11.09 11.86 7.20
CA TRP A 29 -11.30 11.98 8.64
C TRP A 29 -11.12 13.44 9.06
N ASP A 30 -12.11 14.00 9.74
CA ASP A 30 -11.98 15.31 10.39
C ASP A 30 -11.52 15.10 11.83
N ILE A 31 -10.27 15.49 12.12
CA ILE A 31 -9.70 15.48 13.46
C ILE A 31 -9.53 16.93 13.90
N GLU A 32 -10.52 17.43 14.63
CA GLU A 32 -10.54 18.78 15.22
C GLU A 32 -10.29 19.91 14.19
N GLY A 33 -10.84 19.78 12.98
CA GLY A 33 -10.68 20.73 11.88
C GLY A 33 -9.53 20.40 10.93
N THR A 34 -8.75 19.36 11.21
CA THR A 34 -7.74 18.83 10.29
C THR A 34 -8.32 17.68 9.49
N ILE A 35 -8.46 17.88 8.17
CA ILE A 35 -8.91 16.82 7.27
C ILE A 35 -7.73 15.93 6.91
N LEU A 36 -7.79 14.67 7.35
CA LEU A 36 -6.86 13.61 6.96
C LEU A 36 -7.48 12.76 5.87
N THR A 37 -6.65 12.31 4.93
CA THR A 37 -7.05 11.38 3.88
C THR A 37 -6.38 10.04 4.13
N GLU A 38 -7.17 8.97 4.17
CA GLU A 38 -6.72 7.60 4.33
C GLU A 38 -6.63 6.92 2.95
N PHE A 39 -5.54 6.20 2.73
CA PHE A 39 -5.36 5.33 1.59
C PHE A 39 -4.40 4.20 1.93
N ASP A 40 -4.54 3.08 1.23
CA ASP A 40 -3.60 1.97 1.31
C ASP A 40 -2.33 2.31 0.53
N LEU A 41 -1.20 2.46 1.22
CA LEU A 41 0.10 2.68 0.58
C LEU A 41 0.72 1.36 0.07
N VAL A 42 0.73 0.33 0.93
CA VAL A 42 1.21 -1.03 0.60
C VAL A 42 0.25 -2.05 1.19
N THR A 43 -0.13 -3.04 0.40
CA THR A 43 -1.03 -4.13 0.82
C THR A 43 -0.38 -5.50 0.61
N GLY A 44 -0.94 -6.54 1.23
CA GLY A 44 -0.47 -7.92 1.05
C GLY A 44 0.80 -8.30 1.84
N LEU A 45 1.26 -7.45 2.74
CA LEU A 45 2.39 -7.76 3.63
C LEU A 45 2.01 -8.86 4.63
N GLN A 46 2.92 -9.81 4.85
CA GLN A 46 2.69 -10.90 5.80
C GLN A 46 3.01 -10.45 7.22
N VAL A 47 1.97 -10.06 7.97
CA VAL A 47 2.05 -9.68 9.39
C VAL A 47 3.12 -8.58 9.61
N PRO A 48 2.89 -7.35 9.11
CA PRO A 48 3.77 -6.21 9.39
C PRO A 48 3.84 -5.95 10.91
N TRP A 49 5.02 -5.60 11.42
CA TRP A 49 5.26 -5.44 12.86
C TRP A 49 5.77 -4.06 13.26
N GLU A 50 7.01 -3.72 12.89
CA GLU A 50 7.60 -2.40 13.15
C GLU A 50 7.40 -1.47 11.95
N ILE A 51 7.23 -0.17 12.21
CA ILE A 51 7.28 0.89 11.20
C ILE A 51 8.01 2.11 11.76
N LEU A 52 9.01 2.60 11.02
CA LEU A 52 9.78 3.77 11.39
C LEU A 52 10.11 4.64 10.19
N TRP A 53 10.29 5.94 10.43
CA TRP A 53 10.81 6.87 9.43
C TRP A 53 12.33 6.77 9.40
N GLY A 54 12.89 6.41 8.26
CA GLY A 54 14.33 6.31 8.07
C GLY A 54 15.00 7.67 7.94
N PRO A 55 16.32 7.76 8.20
CA PRO A 55 17.12 8.96 7.98
C PRO A 55 17.27 9.34 6.50
N ASP A 56 16.75 8.50 5.61
CA ASP A 56 16.78 8.63 4.16
C ASP A 56 15.40 8.97 3.55
N ASP A 57 14.48 9.49 4.37
CA ASP A 57 13.11 9.89 4.03
C ASP A 57 12.25 8.77 3.44
N MET A 58 12.59 7.51 3.78
CA MET A 58 11.78 6.35 3.46
C MET A 58 11.11 5.78 4.68
N ILE A 59 10.00 5.06 4.46
CA ILE A 59 9.42 4.20 5.49
C ILE A 59 10.25 2.93 5.56
N TRP A 60 10.62 2.53 6.77
CA TRP A 60 11.24 1.24 7.04
C TRP A 60 10.29 0.39 7.87
N ALA A 61 10.10 -0.85 7.48
CA ALA A 61 9.18 -1.75 8.13
C ALA A 61 9.77 -3.15 8.30
N THR A 62 9.31 -3.87 9.32
CA THR A 62 9.59 -5.31 9.46
C THR A 62 8.33 -6.12 9.21
N THR A 63 8.51 -7.31 8.64
CA THR A 63 7.47 -8.35 8.60
C THR A 63 7.86 -9.46 9.56
N ARG A 64 6.86 -10.07 10.17
CA ARG A 64 7.10 -11.12 11.15
C ARG A 64 7.81 -12.37 10.59
N PRO A 65 7.59 -12.78 9.33
CA PRO A 65 8.39 -13.84 8.70
C PRO A 65 9.88 -13.57 8.56
N GLY A 66 10.35 -12.34 8.75
CA GLY A 66 11.78 -12.03 8.78
C GLY A 66 12.25 -11.00 7.75
N ASP A 67 11.36 -10.26 7.10
CA ASP A 67 11.77 -9.26 6.10
C ASP A 67 11.95 -7.88 6.72
N VAL A 68 12.94 -7.14 6.22
CA VAL A 68 13.10 -5.70 6.43
C VAL A 68 12.86 -5.02 5.09
N MET A 69 11.91 -4.11 5.06
CA MET A 69 11.47 -3.42 3.87
C MET A 69 11.80 -1.94 3.95
N ARG A 70 12.25 -1.38 2.83
CA ARG A 70 12.41 0.06 2.60
C ARG A 70 11.38 0.48 1.56
N ILE A 71 10.44 1.33 1.95
CA ILE A 71 9.22 1.69 1.22
C ILE A 71 9.25 3.19 0.93
N ASP A 72 8.97 3.53 -0.32
CA ASP A 72 8.75 4.90 -0.77
C ASP A 72 7.40 5.41 -0.25
N PRO A 73 7.38 6.49 0.58
CA PRO A 73 6.15 7.01 1.16
C PRO A 73 5.22 7.67 0.13
N GLU A 74 5.72 8.10 -1.02
CA GLU A 74 4.93 8.74 -2.07
C GLU A 74 4.26 7.72 -3.00
N THR A 75 4.99 6.65 -3.33
CA THR A 75 4.57 5.70 -4.37
C THR A 75 4.17 4.33 -3.85
N GLY A 76 4.58 3.97 -2.64
CA GLY A 76 4.44 2.62 -2.10
C GLY A 76 5.38 1.60 -2.74
N ALA A 77 6.25 2.01 -3.67
CA ALA A 77 7.28 1.12 -4.22
C ALA A 77 8.26 0.72 -3.10
N TYR A 78 8.67 -0.54 -3.06
CA TYR A 78 9.52 -1.02 -1.97
C TYR A 78 10.57 -2.03 -2.41
N THR A 79 11.62 -2.12 -1.61
CA THR A 79 12.66 -3.16 -1.70
C THR A 79 12.71 -3.93 -0.39
N ASN A 80 12.76 -5.25 -0.48
CA ASN A 80 13.15 -6.09 0.66
C ASN A 80 14.68 -6.06 0.77
N VAL A 81 15.19 -5.32 1.74
CA VAL A 81 16.63 -5.06 1.89
C VAL A 81 17.33 -6.14 2.71
N LEU A 82 16.58 -6.92 3.49
CA LEU A 82 17.12 -8.00 4.30
C LEU A 82 16.02 -9.03 4.58
N HIS A 83 16.36 -10.31 4.37
CA HIS A 83 15.59 -11.42 4.91
C HIS A 83 16.44 -12.16 5.95
N VAL A 84 15.92 -12.33 7.16
CA VAL A 84 16.56 -13.09 8.24
C VAL A 84 15.71 -14.31 8.57
N SER A 85 16.34 -15.48 8.61
CA SER A 85 15.68 -16.68 9.13
C SER A 85 15.44 -16.55 10.63
N VAL A 86 14.18 -16.38 11.02
CA VAL A 86 13.75 -16.25 12.41
C VAL A 86 13.07 -17.52 12.92
N TYR A 87 13.16 -17.74 14.23
CA TYR A 87 12.37 -18.77 14.90
C TYR A 87 10.96 -18.25 15.16
N GLY A 88 9.96 -19.04 14.77
CA GLY A 88 8.60 -18.52 14.71
C GLY A 88 8.44 -17.55 13.53
N GLY A 89 7.21 -17.26 13.17
CA GLY A 89 6.87 -16.59 11.90
C GLY A 89 5.52 -17.04 11.37
N VAL A 90 4.95 -18.11 11.95
CA VAL A 90 3.60 -18.59 11.69
C VAL A 90 2.90 -18.92 13.02
N GLY A 91 1.74 -18.32 13.28
CA GLY A 91 0.77 -18.79 14.27
C GLY A 91 1.04 -18.55 15.77
N SER A 92 2.05 -17.79 16.20
CA SER A 92 2.29 -17.41 17.62
C SER A 92 2.44 -15.89 17.81
N GLU A 93 3.32 -15.38 18.70
CA GLU A 93 3.86 -14.00 18.67
C GLU A 93 5.37 -13.96 18.29
N ALA A 94 6.01 -15.12 18.08
CA ALA A 94 7.43 -15.19 17.71
C ALA A 94 7.67 -14.84 16.23
N GLY A 95 8.78 -14.18 15.93
CA GLY A 95 9.23 -13.79 14.59
C GLY A 95 10.19 -12.60 14.65
N LEU A 96 10.43 -11.94 13.52
CA LEU A 96 11.09 -10.63 13.50
C LEU A 96 10.12 -9.56 14.00
N LEU A 97 10.53 -8.78 14.99
CA LEU A 97 9.69 -7.81 15.68
C LEU A 97 10.25 -6.39 15.47
N GLY A 98 10.74 -5.77 16.55
CA GLY A 98 11.25 -4.41 16.54
C GLY A 98 12.53 -4.26 15.72
N MET A 99 12.71 -3.04 15.20
CA MET A 99 13.90 -2.55 14.53
C MET A 99 14.15 -1.13 15.03
N ALA A 100 15.42 -0.77 15.22
CA ALA A 100 15.80 0.59 15.54
C ALA A 100 16.98 1.00 14.67
N MET A 101 16.97 2.26 14.28
CA MET A 101 18.11 2.86 13.59
C MET A 101 18.98 3.60 14.60
N HIS A 102 20.29 3.54 14.39
CA HIS A 102 21.22 4.28 15.22
C HIS A 102 20.97 5.79 15.02
N PRO A 103 20.91 6.61 16.09
CA PRO A 103 20.63 8.05 15.98
C PRO A 103 21.73 8.81 15.22
N ASP A 104 22.95 8.28 15.20
CA ASP A 104 24.08 8.80 14.44
C ASP A 104 24.32 8.03 13.14
N TRP A 105 23.23 7.73 12.41
CA TRP A 105 23.25 6.85 11.23
C TRP A 105 24.27 7.25 10.16
N ALA A 106 24.45 8.56 9.94
CA ALA A 106 25.33 9.06 8.90
C ALA A 106 26.83 8.84 9.19
N ASN A 107 27.19 8.52 10.44
CA ASN A 107 28.58 8.39 10.89
C ASN A 107 28.96 6.97 11.35
N THR A 108 28.06 6.00 11.20
CA THR A 108 28.30 4.57 11.47
C THR A 108 28.43 3.78 10.18
#